data_AF-A0A2V0QUE6-F1
#
_entry.id   AF-A0A2V0QUE6-F1
#
_cell.length_a   1.000
_cell.length_b   1.000
_cell.length_c   1.000
_cell.angle_alpha   90.00
_cell.angle_beta   90.00
_cell.angle_gamma   90.00
#
_symmetry.space_group_name_H-M   'P 1'
#
loop_
_entity.id
_entity.type
_entity.pdbx_description
1 polymer ?
#
loop_
_entity_poly.entity_id
_entity_poly.type
_entity_poly.pdbx_seq_one_letter_code
_entity_poly.pdbx_strand_id
1 'polypeptide(L)'
;MILHGSPPAKHSELTHQCVGDGRVYYSDVALAEHEPGWHLLLEVAPSYLTIYPINPRAEHPEYGQPRYHGIRSIIITRPVYTPYSHPATPYEVDELLDGLPEGLYTDWRYGLGFKYEYRCIVQALSSLKGVDTIVIHGGTGHNDAKLKGNEFYLGVDRLEQLRKSLVTLPPRNVSLNPVPGLSI
;
A
#
# COMPACT_ATOMS: atom_id res chain seq x y z
N MET A 1 -9.65 16.32 2.57
CA MET A 1 -8.79 17.00 3.58
C MET A 1 -7.95 15.93 4.25
N ILE A 2 -6.77 16.25 4.80
CA ILE A 2 -5.91 15.29 5.53
C ILE A 2 -5.83 15.74 6.98
N LEU A 3 -6.02 14.81 7.93
CA LEU A 3 -5.83 15.08 9.36
C LEU A 3 -4.64 14.30 9.89
N HIS A 4 -3.84 14.98 10.71
CA HIS A 4 -2.75 14.40 11.49
C HIS A 4 -3.21 14.26 12.94
N GLY A 5 -2.98 13.11 13.59
CA GLY A 5 -3.32 12.99 15.01
C GLY A 5 -2.90 11.70 15.71
N SER A 6 -2.37 11.87 16.93
CA SER A 6 -2.55 11.02 18.12
C SER A 6 -3.33 11.86 19.16
N PRO A 7 -4.03 11.26 20.16
CA PRO A 7 -5.00 11.98 21.00
C PRO A 7 -4.35 13.16 21.76
N PRO A 8 -5.12 14.22 22.09
CA PRO A 8 -4.55 15.50 22.48
C PRO A 8 -3.79 15.40 23.81
N ALA A 9 -2.52 15.77 23.79
CA ALA A 9 -1.78 16.17 24.98
C ALA A 9 -1.01 17.48 24.70
N LYS A 10 -1.14 18.38 25.69
CA LYS A 10 -0.82 19.81 25.75
C LYS A 10 0.54 20.27 25.16
N HIS A 11 0.51 21.51 24.64
CA HIS A 11 1.63 22.41 24.28
C HIS A 11 2.97 22.21 25.01
N SER A 12 4.08 22.16 24.25
CA SER A 12 5.28 23.01 24.46
C SER A 12 6.35 22.79 23.37
N GLU A 13 6.76 23.90 22.75
CA GLU A 13 8.12 24.28 22.31
C GLU A 13 8.94 23.37 21.37
N LEU A 14 9.24 23.96 20.20
CA LEU A 14 9.91 23.42 19.02
C LEU A 14 11.37 23.03 19.28
N THR A 15 11.60 21.74 19.47
CA THR A 15 12.81 21.02 19.01
C THR A 15 12.36 19.65 18.53
N HIS A 16 11.82 19.57 17.32
CA HIS A 16 11.16 18.34 16.88
C HIS A 16 11.92 17.65 15.75
N GLN A 17 13.00 16.98 16.14
CA GLN A 17 13.21 15.64 15.60
C GLN A 17 12.01 14.82 16.11
N CYS A 18 10.91 14.76 15.35
CA CYS A 18 9.70 14.04 15.76
C CYS A 18 10.00 12.54 15.84
N VAL A 19 10.33 12.08 17.05
CA VAL A 19 10.36 10.67 17.45
C VAL A 19 8.93 10.27 17.80
N GLY A 20 8.13 9.87 16.81
CA GLY A 20 6.75 9.43 17.06
C GLY A 20 6.07 8.81 15.84
N ASP A 21 5.12 7.91 16.12
CA ASP A 21 4.22 7.35 15.12
C ASP A 21 3.13 8.36 14.78
N GLY A 22 2.78 8.48 13.50
CA GLY A 22 1.76 9.41 13.02
C GLY A 22 0.87 8.75 11.99
N ARG A 23 -0.34 9.26 11.91
CA ARG A 23 -1.40 8.66 11.09
C ARG A 23 -1.98 9.70 10.16
N VAL A 24 -2.13 9.31 8.91
CA VAL A 24 -2.70 10.11 7.83
C VAL A 24 -4.09 9.55 7.54
N TYR A 25 -5.10 10.39 7.77
CA TYR A 25 -6.49 10.07 7.46
C TYR A 25 -6.98 10.85 6.24
N TYR A 26 -7.90 10.25 5.49
CA TYR A 26 -8.49 10.84 4.30
C TYR A 26 -10.01 10.64 4.26
N SER A 27 -10.68 11.62 3.65
CA SER A 27 -12.07 11.57 3.24
C SER A 27 -12.23 12.33 1.92
N ASP A 28 -13.04 11.77 1.01
CA ASP A 28 -13.43 12.41 -0.27
C ASP A 28 -14.68 13.28 -0.08
N VAL A 29 -15.31 13.20 1.09
CA VAL A 29 -16.38 14.10 1.53
C VAL A 29 -15.83 15.10 2.55
N ALA A 30 -16.37 16.32 2.53
CA ALA A 30 -16.00 17.34 3.52
C ALA A 30 -16.51 16.91 4.91
N LEU A 31 -15.59 16.75 5.86
CA LEU A 31 -15.87 16.34 7.24
C LEU A 31 -15.19 17.31 8.21
N ALA A 32 -15.79 17.53 9.37
CA ALA A 32 -15.11 18.16 10.50
C ALA A 32 -14.10 17.19 11.15
N GLU A 33 -13.17 17.74 11.93
CA GLU A 33 -11.98 17.04 12.43
C GLU A 33 -12.26 15.77 13.26
N HIS A 34 -13.45 15.69 13.87
CA HIS A 34 -13.87 14.58 14.74
C HIS A 34 -15.11 13.86 14.25
N GLU A 35 -15.54 14.13 13.02
CA GLU A 35 -16.68 13.43 12.43
C GLU A 35 -16.31 11.99 12.05
N PRO A 36 -17.23 11.02 12.18
CA PRO A 36 -17.03 9.71 11.59
C PRO A 36 -16.92 9.83 10.06
N GLY A 37 -16.12 8.95 9.43
CA GLY A 37 -15.90 8.94 7.97
C GLY A 37 -14.46 9.26 7.55
N TRP A 38 -13.59 9.59 8.50
CA TRP A 38 -12.14 9.59 8.26
C TRP A 38 -11.61 8.17 8.12
N HIS A 39 -10.89 7.91 7.03
CA HIS A 39 -10.29 6.61 6.75
C HIS A 39 -8.78 6.67 6.87
N LEU A 40 -8.19 5.74 7.64
CA LEU A 40 -6.75 5.63 7.77
C LEU A 40 -6.15 5.15 6.44
N LEU A 41 -5.18 5.92 5.91
CA LEU A 41 -4.46 5.55 4.68
C LEU A 41 -3.04 5.10 4.96
N LEU A 42 -2.37 5.77 5.91
CA LEU A 42 -0.95 5.60 6.16
C LEU A 42 -0.66 5.76 7.65
N GLU A 43 0.10 4.83 8.20
CA GLU A 43 0.82 5.02 9.45
C GLU A 43 2.31 5.19 9.15
N VAL A 44 2.92 6.17 9.80
CA VAL A 44 4.30 6.61 9.60
C VAL A 44 5.03 6.42 10.91
N ALA A 45 5.91 5.43 10.98
CA ALA A 45 6.67 5.06 12.17
C ALA A 45 8.19 5.13 11.90
N PRO A 46 9.06 5.39 12.88
CA PRO A 46 10.51 5.60 12.62
C PRO A 46 11.23 4.50 11.83
N SER A 47 10.70 3.27 11.81
CA SER A 47 11.29 2.10 11.15
C SER A 47 10.46 1.53 9.99
N TYR A 48 9.24 1.99 9.76
CA TYR A 48 8.38 1.45 8.70
C TYR A 48 7.23 2.41 8.34
N LEU A 49 6.71 2.23 7.15
CA LEU A 49 5.44 2.80 6.71
C LEU A 49 4.41 1.68 6.62
N THR A 50 3.19 1.92 7.07
CA THR A 50 2.08 0.98 6.90
C THR A 50 1.00 1.63 6.06
N ILE A 51 0.81 1.14 4.84
CA ILE A 51 -0.27 1.52 3.95
C ILE A 51 -1.51 0.67 4.25
N TYR A 52 -2.67 1.32 4.28
CA TYR A 52 -3.99 0.69 4.37
C TYR A 52 -4.74 0.89 3.04
N PRO A 53 -4.71 -0.09 2.13
CA PRO A 53 -5.34 0.05 0.82
C PRO A 53 -6.86 0.06 0.96
N ILE A 54 -7.52 1.18 0.66
CA ILE A 54 -8.98 1.34 0.71
C ILE A 54 -9.57 1.74 -0.64
N ASN A 55 -10.90 1.69 -0.74
CA ASN A 55 -11.66 2.37 -1.79
C ASN A 55 -11.89 3.83 -1.36
N PRO A 56 -11.24 4.81 -2.00
CA PRO A 56 -11.19 6.19 -1.51
C PRO A 56 -12.35 7.07 -2.02
N ARG A 57 -13.18 6.57 -2.92
CA ARG A 57 -14.25 7.35 -3.57
C ARG A 57 -15.60 7.07 -2.92
N ALA A 58 -16.33 8.13 -2.55
CA ALA A 58 -17.61 8.02 -1.86
C ALA A 58 -18.69 7.36 -2.74
N GLU A 59 -18.57 7.46 -4.07
CA GLU A 59 -19.44 6.78 -5.02
C GLU A 59 -19.19 5.26 -5.12
N HIS A 60 -18.09 4.74 -4.55
CA HIS A 60 -17.83 3.30 -4.52
C HIS A 60 -18.74 2.63 -3.48
N PRO A 61 -19.42 1.50 -3.80
CA PRO A 61 -20.33 0.84 -2.86
C PRO A 61 -19.63 0.34 -1.58
N GLU A 62 -18.32 0.09 -1.68
CA GLU A 62 -17.46 -0.31 -0.56
C GLU A 62 -16.55 0.85 -0.13
N TYR A 63 -17.01 2.10 -0.17
CA TYR A 63 -16.25 3.27 0.25
C TYR A 63 -15.64 3.09 1.64
N GLY A 64 -14.35 3.45 1.78
CA GLY A 64 -13.61 3.33 3.03
C GLY A 64 -13.24 1.90 3.42
N GLN A 65 -13.86 0.89 2.80
CA GLN A 65 -13.50 -0.50 3.01
C GLN A 65 -12.19 -0.82 2.31
N PRO A 66 -11.44 -1.80 2.82
CA PRO A 66 -10.21 -2.18 2.19
C PRO A 66 -10.38 -2.69 0.75
N ARG A 67 -9.47 -2.29 -0.13
CA ARG A 67 -9.52 -2.54 -1.58
C ARG A 67 -9.34 -4.00 -1.97
N TYR A 68 -8.51 -4.72 -1.22
CA TYR A 68 -8.12 -6.09 -1.55
C TYR A 68 -8.98 -7.09 -0.80
N HIS A 69 -9.14 -8.30 -1.31
CA HIS A 69 -9.73 -9.36 -0.50
C HIS A 69 -8.63 -9.94 0.42
N GLY A 70 -8.89 -10.10 1.72
CA GLY A 70 -7.91 -10.64 2.67
C GLY A 70 -6.79 -9.68 3.10
N ILE A 71 -6.11 -9.01 2.17
CA ILE A 71 -4.96 -8.13 2.47
C ILE A 71 -5.41 -6.78 3.04
N ARG A 72 -5.13 -6.51 4.32
CA ARG A 72 -5.48 -5.28 5.06
C ARG A 72 -4.40 -4.23 5.03
N SER A 73 -3.14 -4.64 4.98
CA SER A 73 -2.01 -3.73 5.12
C SER A 73 -0.82 -4.11 4.24
N ILE A 74 -0.06 -3.08 3.85
CA ILE A 74 1.24 -3.23 3.20
C ILE A 74 2.24 -2.45 4.04
N ILE A 75 3.21 -3.15 4.62
CA ILE A 75 4.29 -2.56 5.42
C ILE A 75 5.52 -2.39 4.54
N ILE A 76 6.09 -1.20 4.47
CA ILE A 76 7.38 -0.93 3.84
C ILE A 76 8.41 -0.65 4.94
N THR A 77 9.42 -1.50 5.05
CA THR A 77 10.46 -1.34 6.08
C THR A 77 11.51 -0.30 5.68
N ARG A 78 12.11 0.37 6.67
CA ARG A 78 13.16 1.39 6.48
C ARG A 78 14.36 0.97 5.61
N PRO A 79 14.84 -0.29 5.59
CA PRO A 79 15.89 -0.69 4.65
C PRO A 79 15.53 -0.56 3.17
N VAL A 80 14.25 -0.37 2.85
CA VAL A 80 13.75 -0.09 1.48
C VAL A 80 13.52 1.41 1.28
N TYR A 81 13.32 2.15 2.36
CA TYR A 81 12.82 3.52 2.34
C TYR A 81 13.74 4.44 3.16
N THR A 82 14.43 5.34 2.47
CA THR A 82 15.46 6.27 2.98
C THR A 82 15.03 6.98 4.28
N PRO A 83 15.95 7.51 5.11
CA PRO A 83 15.53 8.30 6.26
C PRO A 83 14.62 9.45 5.81
N TYR A 84 13.41 9.52 6.39
CA TYR A 84 12.39 10.51 6.07
C TYR A 84 12.04 11.34 7.29
N SER A 85 11.64 12.58 7.05
CA SER A 85 11.01 13.42 8.07
C SER A 85 9.55 12.98 8.26
N HIS A 86 9.06 13.10 9.48
CA HIS A 86 7.66 12.83 9.78
C HIS A 86 6.77 13.87 9.05
N PRO A 87 5.81 13.47 8.21
CA PRO A 87 5.04 14.43 7.43
C PRO A 87 4.00 15.15 8.31
N ALA A 88 4.03 16.48 8.28
CA ALA A 88 3.09 17.36 8.97
C ALA A 88 2.12 18.07 8.00
N THR A 89 2.33 17.93 6.70
CA THR A 89 1.51 18.56 5.66
C THR A 89 1.15 17.58 4.54
N PRO A 90 0.07 17.81 3.77
CA PRO A 90 -0.24 17.03 2.58
C PRO A 90 0.91 16.94 1.58
N TYR A 91 1.68 18.02 1.43
CA TYR A 91 2.84 18.07 0.55
C TYR A 91 3.95 17.13 1.02
N GLU A 92 4.25 17.12 2.31
CA GLU A 92 5.22 16.19 2.89
C GLU A 92 4.75 14.72 2.80
N VAL A 93 3.43 14.48 2.82
CA VAL A 93 2.88 13.14 2.53
C VAL A 93 3.13 12.77 1.07
N ASP A 94 2.92 13.67 0.12
CA ASP A 94 3.22 13.43 -1.30
C ASP A 94 4.72 13.13 -1.50
N GLU A 95 5.61 13.94 -0.92
CA GLU A 95 7.08 13.70 -0.95
C GLU A 95 7.46 12.35 -0.32
N LEU A 96 6.80 11.99 0.79
CA LEU A 96 7.01 10.69 1.42
C LEU A 96 6.60 9.56 0.47
N LEU A 97 5.42 9.67 -0.15
CA LEU A 97 4.90 8.61 -1.02
C LEU A 97 5.73 8.46 -2.31
N ASP A 98 6.36 9.52 -2.81
CA ASP A 98 7.25 9.47 -3.98
C ASP A 98 8.48 8.58 -3.79
N GLY A 99 8.91 8.32 -2.55
CA GLY A 99 10.02 7.41 -2.25
C GLY A 99 9.62 5.93 -2.21
N LEU A 100 8.34 5.59 -2.37
CA LEU A 100 7.88 4.20 -2.30
C LEU A 100 8.45 3.35 -3.46
N PRO A 101 8.61 2.03 -3.26
CA PRO A 101 8.99 1.12 -4.32
C PRO A 101 8.12 1.23 -5.57
N GLU A 102 8.73 1.08 -6.73
CA GLU A 102 7.99 1.01 -8.00
C GLU A 102 6.93 -0.09 -7.95
N GLY A 103 5.77 0.23 -8.50
CA GLY A 103 4.61 -0.66 -8.48
C GLY A 103 3.61 -0.39 -7.37
N LEU A 104 3.89 0.52 -6.44
CA LEU A 104 2.89 1.10 -5.55
C LEU A 104 2.30 2.41 -6.12
N TYR A 105 1.03 2.68 -5.81
CA TYR A 105 0.37 3.97 -6.04
C TYR A 105 0.82 4.96 -4.97
N THR A 106 1.23 6.16 -5.42
CA THR A 106 1.65 7.27 -4.56
C THR A 106 0.58 8.35 -4.44
N ASP A 107 -0.38 8.43 -5.38
CA ASP A 107 -1.50 9.37 -5.26
C ASP A 107 -2.58 8.84 -4.33
N TRP A 108 -2.58 9.32 -3.08
CA TRP A 108 -3.53 8.94 -2.04
C TRP A 108 -4.98 9.28 -2.38
N ARG A 109 -5.26 10.21 -3.31
CA ARG A 109 -6.62 10.56 -3.76
C ARG A 109 -7.28 9.43 -4.56
N TYR A 110 -6.47 8.58 -5.19
CA TYR A 110 -6.92 7.34 -5.82
C TYR A 110 -6.66 6.11 -4.95
N GLY A 111 -6.24 6.34 -3.70
CA GLY A 111 -6.02 5.36 -2.66
C GLY A 111 -4.74 4.55 -2.87
N LEU A 112 -4.05 4.30 -1.77
CA LEU A 112 -2.74 3.68 -1.75
C LEU A 112 -2.81 2.15 -1.94
N GLY A 113 -1.67 1.56 -2.30
CA GLY A 113 -1.53 0.12 -2.53
C GLY A 113 -0.75 -0.19 -3.80
N PHE A 114 -0.90 -1.38 -4.36
CA PHE A 114 -0.32 -1.76 -5.65
C PHE A 114 -1.03 -1.09 -6.84
N LYS A 115 -0.24 -0.72 -7.85
CA LYS A 115 -0.75 -0.31 -9.17
C LYS A 115 -1.56 -1.44 -9.81
N TYR A 116 -2.55 -1.08 -10.61
CA TYR A 116 -3.49 -2.04 -11.22
C TYR A 116 -2.79 -3.14 -12.04
N GLU A 117 -1.66 -2.81 -12.68
CA GLU A 117 -0.79 -3.73 -13.43
C GLU A 117 -0.27 -4.89 -12.57
N TYR A 118 -0.07 -4.65 -11.28
CA TYR A 118 0.52 -5.60 -10.33
C TYR A 118 -0.52 -6.24 -9.43
N ARG A 119 -1.82 -6.09 -9.75
CA ARG A 119 -2.93 -6.67 -8.98
C ARG A 119 -2.85 -8.19 -8.84
N CYS A 120 -2.21 -8.87 -9.79
CA CYS A 120 -2.02 -10.32 -9.74
C CYS A 120 -1.14 -10.76 -8.56
N ILE A 121 -0.17 -9.94 -8.14
CA ILE A 121 0.65 -10.20 -6.95
C ILE A 121 -0.25 -10.24 -5.73
N VAL A 122 -1.07 -9.20 -5.55
CA VAL A 122 -1.99 -9.11 -4.42
C VAL A 122 -3.02 -10.24 -4.47
N GLN A 123 -3.63 -10.52 -5.63
CA GLN A 123 -4.60 -11.61 -5.78
C GLN A 123 -4.02 -12.98 -5.42
N ALA A 124 -2.78 -13.26 -5.82
CA ALA A 124 -2.10 -14.50 -5.46
C ALA A 124 -1.90 -14.58 -3.94
N LEU A 125 -1.47 -13.49 -3.30
CA LEU A 125 -1.27 -13.45 -1.84
C LEU A 125 -2.60 -13.50 -1.06
N SER A 126 -3.65 -12.86 -1.56
CA SER A 126 -5.02 -12.93 -1.02
C SER A 126 -5.60 -14.34 -1.01
N SER A 127 -5.11 -15.24 -1.87
CA SER A 127 -5.54 -16.65 -1.88
C SER A 127 -4.92 -17.49 -0.77
N LEU A 128 -3.87 -16.98 -0.11
CA LEU A 128 -3.21 -17.64 1.01
C LEU A 128 -4.05 -17.45 2.27
N LYS A 129 -4.60 -18.55 2.80
CA LYS A 129 -5.45 -18.51 3.99
C LYS A 129 -4.69 -17.93 5.19
N GLY A 130 -5.29 -16.91 5.81
CA GLY A 130 -4.76 -16.28 7.01
C GLY A 130 -3.72 -15.19 6.75
N VAL A 131 -3.37 -14.90 5.49
CA VAL A 131 -2.51 -13.78 5.14
C VAL A 131 -3.34 -12.51 4.99
N ASP A 132 -2.99 -11.50 5.77
CA ASP A 132 -3.61 -10.17 5.72
C ASP A 132 -2.61 -9.04 5.51
N THR A 133 -1.30 -9.31 5.62
CA THR A 133 -0.28 -8.28 5.58
C THR A 133 0.84 -8.65 4.61
N ILE A 134 1.21 -7.70 3.74
CA ILE A 134 2.38 -7.83 2.87
C ILE A 134 3.49 -6.96 3.47
N VAL A 135 4.67 -7.54 3.71
CA VAL A 135 5.85 -6.83 4.21
C VAL A 135 6.86 -6.69 3.08
N ILE A 136 7.02 -5.48 2.55
CA ILE A 136 8.04 -5.14 1.57
C ILE A 136 9.32 -4.75 2.32
N HIS A 137 10.39 -5.50 2.10
CA HIS A 137 11.63 -5.31 2.86
C HIS A 137 12.92 -5.49 2.07
N GLY A 138 14.01 -4.98 2.63
CA GLY A 138 15.34 -4.92 2.02
C GLY A 138 16.41 -5.54 2.91
N GLY A 139 17.63 -5.02 2.80
CA GLY A 139 18.79 -5.53 3.55
C GLY A 139 19.05 -7.00 3.23
N THR A 140 19.32 -7.84 4.24
CA THR A 140 19.55 -9.28 4.05
C THR A 140 18.35 -10.04 3.49
N GLY A 141 17.15 -9.46 3.54
CA GLY A 141 15.92 -10.06 3.04
C GLY A 141 15.47 -9.53 1.68
N HIS A 142 16.31 -8.79 0.96
CA HIS A 142 15.96 -8.13 -0.30
C HIS A 142 15.43 -9.06 -1.41
N ASN A 143 15.66 -10.37 -1.32
CA ASN A 143 15.16 -11.39 -2.26
C ASN A 143 14.11 -12.35 -1.64
N ASP A 144 13.60 -12.08 -0.44
CA ASP A 144 12.68 -12.98 0.25
C ASP A 144 11.32 -13.12 -0.46
N ALA A 145 10.72 -14.29 -0.30
CA ALA A 145 9.33 -14.59 -0.63
C ALA A 145 8.84 -15.67 0.35
N LYS A 146 8.45 -15.26 1.55
CA LYS A 146 8.20 -16.20 2.65
C LYS A 146 7.00 -15.80 3.49
N LEU A 147 6.32 -16.82 4.01
CA LEU A 147 5.19 -16.68 4.92
C LEU A 147 5.66 -16.76 6.37
N LYS A 148 5.20 -15.84 7.22
CA LYS A 148 5.42 -15.85 8.67
C LYS A 148 4.13 -15.40 9.38
N GLY A 149 3.38 -16.36 9.91
CA GLY A 149 2.08 -16.06 10.52
C GLY A 149 1.10 -15.53 9.46
N ASN A 150 0.51 -14.37 9.71
CA ASN A 150 -0.38 -13.65 8.80
C ASN A 150 0.35 -12.71 7.82
N GLU A 151 1.68 -12.65 7.90
CA GLU A 151 2.51 -11.76 7.09
C GLU A 151 3.20 -12.52 5.95
N PHE A 152 3.13 -11.96 4.74
CA PHE A 152 3.94 -12.39 3.62
C PHE A 152 5.09 -11.40 3.38
N TYR A 153 6.31 -11.86 3.58
CA TYR A 153 7.54 -11.10 3.40
C TYR A 153 7.99 -11.19 1.94
N LEU A 154 8.02 -10.04 1.28
CA LEU A 154 8.43 -9.86 -0.10
C LEU A 154 9.64 -8.92 -0.16
N GLY A 155 10.78 -9.44 -0.58
CA GLY A 155 11.98 -8.67 -0.80
C GLY A 155 11.80 -7.65 -1.95
N VAL A 156 12.40 -6.46 -1.82
CA VAL A 156 12.31 -5.40 -2.84
C VAL A 156 12.85 -5.82 -4.21
N ASP A 157 13.94 -6.59 -4.26
CA ASP A 157 14.48 -7.10 -5.53
C ASP A 157 13.56 -8.18 -6.11
N ARG A 158 12.91 -8.95 -5.24
CA ARG A 158 11.92 -9.95 -5.66
C ARG A 158 10.68 -9.29 -6.24
N LEU A 159 10.21 -8.19 -5.65
CA LEU A 159 9.14 -7.36 -6.20
C LEU A 159 9.53 -6.83 -7.59
N GLU A 160 10.74 -6.30 -7.75
CA GLU A 160 11.23 -5.81 -9.05
C GLU A 160 11.33 -6.92 -10.12
N GLN A 161 11.76 -8.12 -9.73
CA GLN A 161 11.76 -9.27 -10.65
C GLN A 161 10.34 -9.65 -11.10
N LEU A 162 9.37 -9.67 -10.18
CA LEU A 162 7.97 -9.93 -10.50
C LEU A 162 7.43 -8.85 -11.44
N ARG A 163 7.73 -7.58 -11.15
CA ARG A 163 7.34 -6.42 -11.96
C ARG A 163 7.83 -6.56 -13.40
N LYS A 164 9.13 -6.79 -13.58
CA LYS A 164 9.76 -6.98 -14.90
C LYS A 164 9.18 -8.18 -15.65
N SER A 165 8.91 -9.27 -14.94
CA SER A 165 8.32 -10.47 -15.54
C SER A 165 6.90 -10.21 -16.08
N LEU A 166 6.11 -9.39 -15.38
CA LEU A 166 4.75 -9.03 -15.82
C LEU A 166 4.75 -8.08 -17.01
N VAL A 167 5.71 -7.15 -17.10
CA VAL A 167 5.86 -6.23 -18.25
C VAL A 167 6.37 -6.96 -19.50
N THR A 168 7.17 -8.01 -19.33
CA THR A 168 7.78 -8.76 -20.45
C THR A 168 6.81 -9.77 -21.09
N LEU A 169 5.67 -10.08 -20.44
CA LEU A 169 4.68 -10.96 -21.03
C LEU A 169 3.86 -10.20 -22.10
N PRO A 170 3.90 -10.59 -23.38
CA PRO A 170 2.98 -10.04 -24.37
C PRO A 170 1.54 -10.37 -23.94
N PRO A 171 0.55 -9.54 -24.29
CA PRO A 171 -0.85 -9.85 -24.02
C PRO A 171 -1.14 -11.24 -24.58
N ARG A 172 -1.62 -12.16 -23.74
CA ARG A 172 -2.10 -13.47 -24.19
C ARG A 172 -3.28 -13.21 -25.12
N ASN A 173 -3.02 -13.22 -26.43
CA ASN A 173 -4.03 -13.61 -27.40
C ASN A 173 -4.39 -15.06 -27.05
N VAL A 174 -5.50 -15.23 -26.36
CA VAL A 174 -6.22 -16.51 -26.38
C VAL A 174 -6.78 -16.63 -27.80
N SER A 175 -5.94 -17.05 -28.74
CA SER A 175 -6.41 -17.56 -30.01
C SER A 175 -7.06 -18.90 -29.69
N LEU A 176 -8.39 -18.91 -29.61
CA LEU A 176 -9.17 -20.13 -29.78
C LEU A 176 -8.92 -20.59 -31.22
N ASN A 177 -7.82 -21.31 -31.44
CA ASN A 177 -7.67 -22.07 -32.66
C ASN A 177 -8.65 -23.24 -32.56
N PRO A 178 -9.63 -23.36 -33.47
CA PRO A 178 -10.45 -24.56 -33.51
C PRO A 178 -9.53 -25.75 -33.81
N VAL A 179 -9.73 -26.83 -33.06
CA VAL A 179 -9.06 -28.12 -33.30
C VAL A 179 -9.48 -28.57 -34.71
N PRO A 180 -8.54 -28.85 -35.63
CA PRO A 180 -8.91 -29.36 -36.94
C PRO A 180 -9.39 -30.80 -36.79
N GLY A 181 -10.63 -31.08 -37.17
CA GLY A 181 -11.08 -32.44 -37.48
C GLY A 181 -12.20 -33.04 -36.64
N LEU A 182 -13.27 -32.29 -36.32
CA LEU A 182 -14.56 -32.94 -36.03
C LEU A 182 -15.62 -32.45 -37.02
N SER A 183 -15.85 -33.26 -38.05
CA SER A 183 -17.09 -33.26 -38.79
C SER A 183 -18.12 -34.05 -38.00
N ILE A 184 -19.22 -33.41 -37.60
CA ILE A 184 -20.57 -33.99 -37.59
C ILE A 184 -21.57 -32.87 -37.83
#